data_AF-A0A5C8TIW2-F1
#
_entry.id   AF-A0A5C8TIW2-F1
#
_cell.length_a   1.000
_cell.length_b   1.000
_cell.length_c   1.000
_cell.angle_alpha   90.00
_cell.angle_beta   90.00
_cell.angle_gamma   90.00
#
_symmetry.space_group_name_H-M   'P 1'
#
loop_
_entity.id
_entity.type
_entity.pdbx_description
1 polymer ?
#
loop_
_entity_poly.entity_id
_entity_poly.type
_entity_poly.pdbx_seq_one_letter_code
_entity_poly.pdbx_strand_id
1 'polypeptide(L)'
;MGTTGNGRRGRRPNAVVIGGSMAGLFSALLLQRAGWEVDVFERAGSELSGRGAGIVTHAELFSILQAAGIDRQAAEVGVSVVGRRVLARDGSIVGALALPQVLTSWGHLYGLLRDALPAERYHHGRTLARIEEGFGTVTAHFEDGSSVSGDLLIGADGIFSAVRAQFSPEVVPSYVGYIAWRGLVDEAAVSPETREALLDHFAFALPDGEQMLGYPVAGADNAMARGRRRYNFVWYRPAAADTVLRDLLTDRDGVAHPLSIPPGRIRPEIVAAMRSDARRLLAPQFAEVVEKAEQPFIQAIQDLETPRMRLGRRVVILGDAAFVARPHVGMGVTKAASDAQSLVDALAAHPDDRDAALAAFEASRLRYGAAVIRRARELGAYMQAQILTPEERAMAERHRRPEAVMAETAVATGIAA
;
A
#
# COMPACT_ATOMS: atom_id res chain seq x y z
N MET A 1 13.30 -4.23 59.03
CA MET A 1 13.79 -4.95 57.84
C MET A 1 12.68 -5.84 57.33
N GLY A 2 12.39 -5.79 56.03
CA GLY A 2 11.55 -6.76 55.35
C GLY A 2 10.08 -6.36 55.10
N THR A 3 9.82 -5.26 54.38
CA THR A 3 8.54 -5.11 53.67
C THR A 3 8.59 -5.97 52.41
N THR A 4 7.91 -7.11 52.46
CA THR A 4 7.64 -8.01 51.33
C THR A 4 6.80 -7.28 50.28
N GLY A 5 7.44 -6.89 49.17
CA GLY A 5 6.79 -6.42 47.96
C GLY A 5 6.01 -7.57 47.31
N ASN A 6 4.73 -7.67 47.65
CA ASN A 6 3.83 -8.68 47.13
C ASN A 6 3.21 -8.23 45.80
N GLY A 7 3.74 -8.74 44.69
CA GLY A 7 2.96 -9.27 43.57
C GLY A 7 2.09 -8.31 42.74
N ARG A 8 2.69 -7.54 41.84
CA ARG A 8 2.07 -7.30 40.52
C ARG A 8 2.46 -8.47 39.62
N ARG A 9 1.75 -9.60 39.72
CA ARG A 9 1.75 -10.60 38.63
C ARG A 9 1.15 -9.89 37.42
N GLY A 10 2.02 -9.43 36.52
CA GLY A 10 1.73 -8.36 35.57
C GLY A 10 0.59 -8.72 34.62
N ARG A 11 -0.47 -7.91 34.60
CA ARG A 11 -1.48 -7.94 33.54
C ARG A 11 -0.76 -7.76 32.21
N ARG A 12 -1.08 -8.60 31.21
CA ARG A 12 -0.57 -8.42 29.86
C ARG A 12 -0.89 -7.00 29.36
N PRO A 13 0.08 -6.29 28.78
CA PRO A 13 -0.17 -4.96 28.23
C PRO A 13 -1.16 -5.07 27.07
N ASN A 14 -2.04 -4.08 26.90
CA ASN A 14 -3.05 -4.09 25.85
C ASN A 14 -2.89 -2.95 24.84
N ALA A 15 -3.05 -3.27 23.56
CA ALA A 15 -3.00 -2.32 22.45
C ALA A 15 -4.35 -2.25 21.72
N VAL A 16 -4.77 -1.03 21.41
CA VAL A 16 -5.96 -0.74 20.58
C VAL A 16 -5.47 -0.32 19.20
N VAL A 17 -5.80 -1.09 18.17
CA VAL A 17 -5.42 -0.79 16.79
C VAL A 17 -6.62 -0.24 16.04
N ILE A 18 -6.51 0.97 15.49
CA ILE A 18 -7.55 1.60 14.68
C ILE A 18 -7.18 1.43 13.20
N GLY A 19 -7.98 0.69 12.45
CA GLY A 19 -7.73 0.32 11.05
C GLY A 19 -7.30 -1.15 10.93
N GLY A 20 -8.08 -1.93 10.18
CA GLY A 20 -7.92 -3.38 10.07
C GLY A 20 -7.38 -3.86 8.73
N SER A 21 -6.55 -3.06 8.07
CA SER A 21 -5.82 -3.46 6.86
C SER A 21 -4.39 -3.92 7.18
N MET A 22 -3.49 -3.93 6.19
CA MET A 22 -2.11 -4.44 6.29
C MET A 22 -1.38 -3.96 7.55
N ALA A 23 -1.30 -2.65 7.75
CA ALA A 23 -0.54 -2.05 8.84
C ALA A 23 -1.08 -2.43 10.23
N GLY A 24 -2.42 -2.47 10.35
CA GLY A 24 -3.09 -2.86 11.59
C GLY A 24 -2.96 -4.35 11.90
N LEU A 25 -3.12 -5.20 10.89
CA LEU A 25 -2.97 -6.65 11.03
C LEU A 25 -1.52 -7.05 11.36
N PHE A 26 -0.52 -6.45 10.70
CA PHE A 26 0.88 -6.66 11.09
C PHE A 26 1.14 -6.22 12.53
N SER A 27 0.63 -5.05 12.93
CA SER A 27 0.76 -4.57 14.31
C SER A 27 0.15 -5.57 15.30
N ALA A 28 -1.06 -6.05 15.03
CA ALA A 28 -1.75 -6.99 15.92
C ALA A 28 -0.99 -8.32 16.05
N LEU A 29 -0.62 -8.95 14.94
CA LEU A 29 0.07 -10.25 14.95
C LEU A 29 1.43 -10.16 15.64
N LEU A 30 2.22 -9.13 15.34
CA LEU A 30 3.55 -8.96 15.92
C LEU A 30 3.47 -8.65 17.42
N LEU A 31 2.56 -7.78 17.85
CA LEU A 31 2.35 -7.47 19.26
C LEU A 31 1.81 -8.67 20.05
N GLN A 32 0.88 -9.46 19.48
CA GLN A 32 0.41 -10.70 20.11
C GLN A 32 1.56 -11.67 20.37
N ARG A 33 2.48 -11.80 19.41
CA ARG A 33 3.68 -12.64 19.57
C ARG A 33 4.68 -12.06 20.57
N ALA A 34 4.67 -10.76 20.78
CA ALA A 34 5.40 -10.08 21.86
C ALA A 34 4.67 -10.12 23.22
N GLY A 35 3.55 -10.85 23.35
CA GLY A 35 2.84 -11.06 24.61
C GLY A 35 1.83 -9.97 24.97
N TRP A 36 1.45 -9.11 24.02
CA TRP A 36 0.39 -8.12 24.19
C TRP A 36 -0.98 -8.72 23.91
N GLU A 37 -1.99 -8.21 24.61
CA GLU A 37 -3.39 -8.37 24.21
C GLU A 37 -3.72 -7.28 23.18
N VAL A 38 -4.27 -7.65 22.03
CA VAL A 38 -4.50 -6.69 20.93
C VAL A 38 -5.87 -6.86 20.32
N ASP A 39 -6.57 -5.75 20.14
CA ASP A 39 -7.86 -5.67 19.46
C ASP A 39 -7.77 -4.67 18.30
N VAL A 40 -8.28 -5.08 17.14
CA VAL A 40 -8.29 -4.32 15.88
C VAL A 40 -9.70 -3.84 15.60
N PHE A 41 -9.86 -2.55 15.34
CA PHE A 41 -11.14 -1.90 15.08
C PHE A 41 -11.16 -1.35 13.65
N GLU A 42 -12.02 -1.90 12.80
CA GLU A 42 -12.16 -1.52 11.39
C GLU A 42 -13.50 -0.83 11.15
N ARG A 43 -13.48 0.29 10.42
CA ARG A 43 -14.69 1.06 10.08
C ARG A 43 -15.62 0.34 9.11
N ALA A 44 -15.06 -0.48 8.21
CA ALA A 44 -15.88 -1.26 7.29
C ALA A 44 -16.77 -2.25 8.07
N GLY A 45 -18.06 -2.28 7.73
CA GLY A 45 -19.04 -3.18 8.34
C GLY A 45 -18.94 -4.64 7.86
N SER A 46 -18.04 -4.92 6.92
CA SER A 46 -17.76 -6.25 6.36
C SER A 46 -16.26 -6.45 6.22
N GLU A 47 -15.86 -7.67 5.85
CA GLU A 47 -14.49 -7.95 5.40
C GLU A 47 -14.08 -6.99 4.28
N LEU A 48 -12.81 -6.58 4.31
CA LEU A 48 -12.27 -5.65 3.33
C LEU A 48 -12.05 -6.38 2.02
N SER A 49 -12.74 -5.94 0.97
CA SER A 49 -12.52 -6.43 -0.39
C SER A 49 -11.49 -5.54 -1.10
N GLY A 50 -10.33 -6.10 -1.41
CA GLY A 50 -9.38 -5.43 -2.30
C GLY A 50 -9.89 -5.46 -3.73
N ARG A 51 -9.53 -4.44 -4.52
CA ARG A 51 -9.76 -4.44 -5.98
C ARG A 51 -8.77 -5.35 -6.73
N GLY A 52 -8.22 -6.35 -6.02
CA GLY A 52 -7.14 -7.21 -6.47
C GLY A 52 -5.86 -6.47 -6.89
N ALA A 53 -5.67 -5.26 -6.35
CA ALA A 53 -4.48 -4.45 -6.55
C ALA A 53 -3.20 -5.26 -6.33
N GLY A 54 -2.33 -5.33 -7.34
CA GLY A 54 -1.02 -5.96 -7.22
C GLY A 54 -0.15 -5.26 -6.18
N ILE A 55 0.70 -6.05 -5.52
CA ILE A 55 1.73 -5.64 -4.55
C ILE A 55 3.05 -6.28 -4.97
N VAL A 56 4.09 -5.46 -4.99
CA VAL A 56 5.48 -5.94 -5.10
C VAL A 56 5.99 -6.28 -3.70
N THR A 57 6.54 -7.48 -3.53
CA THR A 57 7.13 -7.90 -2.26
C THR A 57 8.63 -7.62 -2.23
N HIS A 58 9.17 -7.44 -1.03
CA HIS A 58 10.60 -7.25 -0.77
C HIS A 58 11.07 -8.26 0.28
N ALA A 59 12.38 -8.52 0.33
CA ALA A 59 12.95 -9.50 1.27
C ALA A 59 12.50 -9.25 2.73
N GLU A 60 12.45 -7.99 3.13
CA GLU A 60 12.04 -7.56 4.47
C GLU A 60 10.60 -7.97 4.83
N LEU A 61 9.68 -7.96 3.84
CA LEU A 61 8.30 -8.39 4.07
C LEU A 61 8.24 -9.86 4.48
N PHE A 62 9.07 -10.73 3.89
CA PHE A 62 9.10 -12.15 4.20
C PHE A 62 9.61 -12.42 5.62
N SER A 63 10.64 -11.70 6.06
CA SER A 63 11.12 -11.80 7.45
C SER A 63 10.04 -11.37 8.45
N ILE A 64 9.27 -10.33 8.12
CA ILE A 64 8.22 -9.82 9.01
C ILE A 64 7.01 -10.77 9.02
N LEU A 65 6.63 -11.36 7.88
CA LEU A 65 5.60 -12.41 7.84
C LEU A 65 5.98 -13.59 8.75
N GLN A 66 7.24 -14.03 8.70
CA GLN A 66 7.72 -15.08 9.60
C GLN A 66 7.68 -14.64 11.07
N ALA A 67 8.10 -13.40 11.37
CA ALA A 67 8.02 -12.83 12.71
C ALA A 67 6.57 -12.73 13.21
N ALA A 68 5.60 -12.52 12.31
CA ALA A 68 4.16 -12.53 12.57
C ALA A 68 3.56 -13.95 12.70
N GLY A 69 4.37 -15.01 12.51
CA GLY A 69 3.94 -16.40 12.63
C GLY A 69 3.36 -17.00 11.35
N ILE A 70 3.53 -16.34 10.20
CA ILE A 70 3.08 -16.82 8.90
C ILE A 70 4.27 -17.46 8.19
N ASP A 71 4.21 -18.78 7.98
CA ASP A 71 5.26 -19.51 7.27
C ASP A 71 5.21 -19.19 5.77
N ARG A 72 6.26 -18.54 5.26
CA ARG A 72 6.39 -18.16 3.85
C ARG A 72 6.35 -19.34 2.88
N GLN A 73 6.84 -20.53 3.27
CA GLN A 73 6.92 -21.69 2.38
C GLN A 73 5.55 -22.35 2.25
N ALA A 74 4.80 -22.41 3.34
CA ALA A 74 3.43 -22.93 3.34
C ALA A 74 2.41 -21.93 2.79
N ALA A 75 2.64 -20.63 2.98
CA ALA A 75 1.65 -19.59 2.66
C ALA A 75 1.56 -19.21 1.17
N GLU A 76 2.43 -19.74 0.31
CA GLU A 76 2.47 -19.42 -1.13
C GLU A 76 2.27 -17.92 -1.43
N VAL A 77 3.03 -17.05 -0.76
CA VAL A 77 2.76 -15.60 -0.62
C VAL A 77 2.54 -14.85 -1.95
N GLY A 78 3.00 -15.38 -3.08
CA GLY A 78 2.74 -14.79 -4.39
C GLY A 78 3.33 -15.58 -5.56
N VAL A 79 3.25 -14.99 -6.74
CA VAL A 79 3.76 -15.53 -7.99
C VAL A 79 5.20 -15.07 -8.22
N SER A 80 6.09 -16.02 -8.48
CA SER A 80 7.46 -15.73 -8.88
C SER A 80 7.55 -15.33 -10.35
N VAL A 81 8.30 -14.27 -10.65
CA VAL A 81 8.71 -13.86 -12.00
C VAL A 81 10.22 -14.06 -12.17
N VAL A 82 10.66 -14.31 -13.40
CA VAL A 82 12.09 -14.56 -13.69
C VAL A 82 12.89 -13.26 -13.87
N GLY A 83 12.21 -12.17 -14.18
CA GLY A 83 12.85 -10.90 -14.45
C GLY A 83 11.89 -9.84 -14.95
N ARG A 84 12.47 -8.84 -15.60
CA ARG A 84 11.79 -7.63 -16.07
C ARG A 84 11.96 -7.49 -17.57
N ARG A 85 10.96 -6.89 -18.21
CA ARG A 85 10.97 -6.64 -19.66
C ARG A 85 10.38 -5.27 -19.97
N VAL A 86 10.87 -4.64 -21.03
CA VAL A 86 10.24 -3.43 -21.61
C VAL A 86 9.78 -3.75 -23.02
N LEU A 87 8.52 -3.45 -23.29
CA LEU A 87 7.91 -3.59 -24.61
C LEU A 87 7.81 -2.22 -25.29
N ALA A 88 8.19 -2.16 -26.56
CA ALA A 88 7.95 -1.02 -27.41
C ALA A 88 6.51 -1.03 -27.97
N ARG A 89 6.10 0.08 -28.57
CA ARG A 89 4.75 0.29 -29.11
C ARG A 89 4.38 -0.71 -30.21
N ASP A 90 5.34 -1.23 -30.95
CA ASP A 90 5.14 -2.27 -31.98
C ASP A 90 5.01 -3.69 -31.39
N GLY A 91 5.17 -3.84 -30.06
CA GLY A 91 5.12 -5.12 -29.36
C GLY A 91 6.46 -5.83 -29.23
N SER A 92 7.54 -5.29 -29.80
CA SER A 92 8.88 -5.85 -29.65
C SER A 92 9.43 -5.66 -28.23
N ILE A 93 10.26 -6.59 -27.76
CA ILE A 93 10.96 -6.48 -26.48
C ILE A 93 12.24 -5.69 -26.71
N VAL A 94 12.32 -4.50 -26.11
CA VAL A 94 13.46 -3.57 -26.25
C VAL A 94 14.39 -3.54 -25.04
N GLY A 95 14.02 -4.24 -23.97
CA GLY A 95 14.84 -4.39 -22.79
C GLY A 95 14.46 -5.63 -21.98
N ALA A 96 15.46 -6.27 -21.39
CA ALA A 96 15.27 -7.37 -20.45
C ALA A 96 16.30 -7.28 -19.32
N LEU A 97 15.88 -7.63 -18.11
CA LEU A 97 16.74 -7.68 -16.93
C LEU A 97 16.40 -8.91 -16.11
N ALA A 98 17.38 -9.78 -15.85
CA ALA A 98 17.22 -10.87 -14.91
C ALA A 98 17.12 -10.29 -13.50
N LEU A 99 15.93 -10.38 -12.92
CA LEU A 99 15.64 -9.91 -11.56
C LEU A 99 14.47 -10.72 -10.99
N PRO A 100 14.73 -11.91 -10.44
CA PRO A 100 13.69 -12.72 -9.85
C PRO A 100 12.99 -12.00 -8.69
N GLN A 101 11.65 -11.99 -8.70
CA GLN A 101 10.83 -11.34 -7.67
C GLN A 101 9.55 -12.13 -7.41
N VAL A 102 9.00 -11.98 -6.22
CA VAL A 102 7.68 -12.52 -5.86
C VAL A 102 6.66 -11.38 -5.83
N LEU A 103 5.54 -11.58 -6.50
CA LEU A 103 4.52 -10.58 -6.71
C LEU A 103 3.18 -11.12 -6.22
N THR A 104 2.47 -10.31 -5.44
CA THR A 104 1.24 -10.74 -4.77
C THR A 104 0.10 -9.78 -5.04
N SER A 105 -1.07 -10.09 -4.51
CA SER A 105 -2.22 -9.19 -4.53
C SER A 105 -2.54 -8.74 -3.10
N TRP A 106 -3.13 -7.56 -2.98
CA TRP A 106 -3.65 -7.09 -1.70
C TRP A 106 -4.62 -8.09 -1.08
N GLY A 107 -5.51 -8.69 -1.89
CA GLY A 107 -6.53 -9.61 -1.39
C GLY A 107 -5.92 -10.87 -0.77
N HIS A 108 -4.93 -11.45 -1.44
CA HIS A 108 -4.26 -12.65 -0.96
C HIS A 108 -3.49 -12.38 0.35
N LEU A 109 -2.64 -11.35 0.37
CA LEU A 109 -1.85 -11.02 1.55
C LEU A 109 -2.74 -10.57 2.73
N TYR A 110 -3.81 -9.84 2.47
CA TYR A 110 -4.81 -9.49 3.48
C TYR A 110 -5.44 -10.75 4.07
N GLY A 111 -5.88 -11.69 3.23
CA GLY A 111 -6.43 -12.97 3.66
C GLY A 111 -5.47 -13.73 4.58
N LEU A 112 -4.20 -13.87 4.18
CA LEU A 112 -3.18 -14.53 5.02
C LEU A 112 -3.05 -13.89 6.41
N LEU A 113 -3.03 -12.56 6.47
CA LEU A 113 -2.91 -11.82 7.73
C LEU A 113 -4.20 -11.90 8.56
N ARG A 114 -5.36 -11.85 7.90
CA ARG A 114 -6.67 -11.90 8.52
C ARG A 114 -6.92 -13.28 9.13
N ASP A 115 -6.61 -14.34 8.40
CA ASP A 115 -6.78 -15.74 8.83
C ASP A 115 -5.87 -16.09 10.01
N ALA A 116 -4.69 -15.45 10.10
CA ALA A 116 -3.77 -15.61 11.21
C ALA A 116 -4.25 -14.92 12.50
N LEU A 117 -5.17 -13.94 12.41
CA LEU A 117 -5.69 -13.21 13.56
C LEU A 117 -7.01 -13.83 14.06
N PRO A 118 -7.12 -14.18 15.36
CA PRO A 118 -8.37 -14.69 15.93
C PRO A 118 -9.56 -13.77 15.65
N ALA A 119 -10.69 -14.34 15.25
CA ALA A 119 -11.86 -13.57 14.82
C ALA A 119 -12.40 -12.64 15.91
N GLU A 120 -12.27 -13.03 17.18
CA GLU A 120 -12.73 -12.26 18.34
C GLU A 120 -11.90 -10.99 18.58
N ARG A 121 -10.74 -10.86 17.92
CA ARG A 121 -9.83 -9.71 18.03
C ARG A 121 -9.97 -8.71 16.88
N TYR A 122 -10.87 -8.98 15.93
CA TYR A 122 -11.13 -8.11 14.79
C TYR A 122 -12.59 -7.63 14.81
N HIS A 123 -12.77 -6.34 15.07
CA HIS A 123 -14.06 -5.72 15.31
C HIS A 123 -14.47 -4.84 14.12
N HIS A 124 -15.43 -5.31 13.32
CA HIS A 124 -15.99 -4.58 12.17
C HIS A 124 -16.99 -3.48 12.58
N GLY A 125 -17.20 -2.51 11.68
CA GLY A 125 -18.19 -1.45 11.85
C GLY A 125 -17.85 -0.44 12.95
N ARG A 126 -16.57 -0.29 13.27
CA ARG A 126 -16.06 0.52 14.38
C ARG A 126 -15.39 1.79 13.85
N THR A 127 -16.19 2.81 13.57
CA THR A 127 -15.67 4.13 13.17
C THR A 127 -15.21 4.92 14.40
N LEU A 128 -13.93 5.26 14.46
CA LEU A 128 -13.35 6.07 15.53
C LEU A 128 -13.91 7.50 15.48
N ALA A 129 -14.50 7.95 16.57
CA ALA A 129 -15.02 9.32 16.74
C ALA A 129 -14.05 10.21 17.51
N ARG A 130 -13.46 9.72 18.61
CA ARG A 130 -12.63 10.54 19.51
C ARG A 130 -11.60 9.70 20.25
N ILE A 131 -10.43 10.27 20.50
CA ILE A 131 -9.37 9.71 21.35
C ILE A 131 -9.25 10.54 22.62
N GLU A 132 -9.08 9.88 23.75
CA GLU A 132 -8.86 10.52 25.04
C GLU A 132 -7.70 9.85 25.78
N GLU A 133 -6.64 10.60 26.09
CA GLU A 133 -5.54 10.11 26.91
C GLU A 133 -5.82 10.41 28.39
N GLY A 134 -5.86 9.36 29.20
CA GLY A 134 -6.04 9.44 30.65
C GLY A 134 -4.75 9.16 31.43
N PHE A 135 -4.83 9.14 32.77
CA PHE A 135 -3.70 8.79 33.61
C PHE A 135 -3.42 7.28 33.53
N GLY A 136 -2.48 6.90 32.67
CA GLY A 136 -2.04 5.50 32.55
C GLY A 136 -2.67 4.71 31.40
N THR A 137 -3.66 5.26 30.70
CA THR A 137 -4.39 4.60 29.60
C THR A 137 -4.73 5.58 28.48
N VAL A 138 -5.15 5.05 27.34
CA VAL A 138 -5.75 5.77 26.22
C VAL A 138 -7.07 5.12 25.85
N THR A 139 -8.10 5.92 25.59
CA THR A 139 -9.45 5.46 25.25
C THR A 139 -9.82 5.89 23.84
N ALA A 140 -10.26 4.93 23.02
CA ALA A 140 -10.91 5.17 21.74
C ALA A 140 -12.42 5.14 21.93
N HIS A 141 -13.10 6.20 21.49
CA HIS A 141 -14.55 6.33 21.45
C HIS A 141 -15.02 6.19 20.01
N PHE A 142 -16.06 5.40 19.77
CA PHE A 142 -16.61 5.10 18.46
C PHE A 142 -17.95 5.81 18.21
N GLU A 143 -18.33 5.96 16.94
CA GLU A 143 -19.57 6.66 16.54
C GLU A 143 -20.85 5.98 17.06
N ASP A 144 -20.80 4.69 17.36
CA ASP A 144 -21.92 3.94 17.95
C ASP A 144 -22.07 4.15 19.47
N GLY A 145 -21.23 5.01 20.06
CA GLY A 145 -21.22 5.33 21.50
C GLY A 145 -20.41 4.33 22.35
N SER A 146 -19.90 3.25 21.77
CA SER A 146 -18.99 2.34 22.47
C SER A 146 -17.61 2.97 22.67
N SER A 147 -16.87 2.47 23.66
CA SER A 147 -15.47 2.87 23.88
C SER A 147 -14.62 1.71 24.38
N VAL A 148 -13.31 1.78 24.13
CA VAL A 148 -12.31 0.79 24.54
C VAL A 148 -11.07 1.50 25.06
N SER A 149 -10.51 1.01 26.17
CA SER A 149 -9.29 1.55 26.78
C SER A 149 -8.12 0.58 26.66
N GLY A 150 -6.94 1.13 26.33
CA GLY A 150 -5.69 0.40 26.21
C GLY A 150 -4.51 1.10 26.86
N ASP A 151 -3.38 0.41 26.92
CA ASP A 151 -2.09 0.96 27.32
C ASP A 151 -1.42 1.74 26.18
N LEU A 152 -1.76 1.39 24.94
CA LEU A 152 -1.27 1.98 23.69
C LEU A 152 -2.40 2.00 22.63
N LEU A 153 -2.47 3.06 21.84
CA LEU A 153 -3.32 3.18 20.66
C LEU A 153 -2.45 3.35 19.42
N ILE A 154 -2.74 2.54 18.40
CA ILE A 154 -2.03 2.53 17.12
C ILE A 154 -3.01 2.92 16.03
N GLY A 155 -2.80 4.07 15.40
CA GLY A 155 -3.49 4.49 14.20
C GLY A 155 -2.88 3.87 12.95
N ALA A 156 -3.63 2.96 12.34
CA ALA A 156 -3.32 2.21 11.13
C ALA A 156 -4.44 2.33 10.09
N ASP A 157 -5.18 3.44 10.13
CA ASP A 157 -6.45 3.71 9.44
C ASP A 157 -6.29 4.38 8.07
N GLY A 158 -5.07 4.39 7.55
CA GLY A 158 -4.74 4.70 6.16
C GLY A 158 -4.61 6.18 5.85
N ILE A 159 -4.57 6.49 4.55
CA ILE A 159 -4.27 7.84 4.02
C ILE A 159 -5.15 8.96 4.61
N PHE A 160 -6.43 8.68 4.87
CA PHE A 160 -7.39 9.62 5.49
C PHE A 160 -7.57 9.36 6.99
N SER A 161 -6.47 9.06 7.69
CA SER A 161 -6.44 8.72 9.11
C SER A 161 -7.24 9.69 9.98
N ALA A 162 -8.27 9.18 10.64
CA ALA A 162 -9.03 9.86 11.68
C ALA A 162 -8.19 10.04 12.95
N VAL A 163 -7.27 9.11 13.23
CA VAL A 163 -6.30 9.24 14.32
C VAL A 163 -5.40 10.45 14.07
N ARG A 164 -4.76 10.55 12.91
CA ARG A 164 -3.89 11.69 12.57
C ARG A 164 -4.67 13.01 12.61
N ALA A 165 -5.88 13.04 12.07
CA ALA A 165 -6.70 14.26 12.02
C ALA A 165 -7.01 14.87 13.40
N GLN A 166 -7.04 14.06 14.47
CA GLN A 166 -7.28 14.57 15.83
C GLN A 166 -6.06 15.26 16.48
N PHE A 167 -4.84 14.98 16.00
CA PHE A 167 -3.60 15.52 16.58
C PHE A 167 -2.83 16.44 15.63
N SER A 168 -3.01 16.28 14.32
CA SER A 168 -2.35 17.05 13.26
C SER A 168 -3.33 17.26 12.08
N PRO A 169 -4.44 17.99 12.29
CA PRO A 169 -5.48 18.21 11.28
C PRO A 169 -4.98 18.91 10.00
N GLU A 170 -3.88 19.65 10.09
CA GLU A 170 -3.20 20.30 8.97
C GLU A 170 -2.43 19.34 8.06
N VAL A 171 -2.12 18.13 8.54
CA VAL A 171 -1.34 17.13 7.80
C VAL A 171 -2.29 16.29 6.93
N VAL A 172 -2.52 16.77 5.71
CA VAL A 172 -3.44 16.18 4.73
C VAL A 172 -2.71 15.66 3.48
N PRO A 173 -3.22 14.59 2.83
CA PRO A 173 -2.62 14.06 1.61
C PRO A 173 -2.66 15.07 0.47
N SER A 174 -1.60 15.12 -0.34
CA SER A 174 -1.50 16.02 -1.48
C SER A 174 -1.54 15.25 -2.80
N TYR A 175 -2.38 15.69 -3.74
CA TYR A 175 -2.41 15.16 -5.10
C TYR A 175 -1.16 15.57 -5.88
N VAL A 176 -0.53 14.62 -6.57
CA VAL A 176 0.80 14.81 -7.17
C VAL A 176 0.79 15.07 -8.68
N GLY A 177 -0.38 15.26 -9.29
CA GLY A 177 -0.51 15.66 -10.70
C GLY A 177 -0.74 14.54 -11.71
N TYR A 178 -0.90 13.29 -11.26
CA TYR A 178 -1.22 12.16 -12.15
C TYR A 178 -2.08 11.09 -11.46
N ILE A 179 -2.74 10.28 -12.28
CA ILE A 179 -3.55 9.14 -11.85
C ILE A 179 -2.88 7.83 -12.23
N ALA A 180 -3.38 6.73 -11.68
CA ALA A 180 -3.12 5.38 -12.15
C ALA A 180 -4.44 4.69 -12.53
N TRP A 181 -4.52 4.22 -13.78
CA TRP A 181 -5.46 3.17 -14.13
C TRP A 181 -4.92 1.83 -13.66
N ARG A 182 -5.77 1.03 -13.04
CA ARG A 182 -5.42 -0.28 -12.49
C ARG A 182 -6.47 -1.29 -12.88
N GLY A 183 -6.06 -2.55 -12.98
CA GLY A 183 -6.99 -3.64 -13.22
C GLY A 183 -6.31 -4.99 -13.22
N LEU A 184 -7.14 -6.01 -13.31
CA LEU A 184 -6.74 -7.41 -13.39
C LEU A 184 -7.38 -8.05 -14.61
N VAL A 185 -6.68 -9.02 -15.19
CA VAL A 185 -7.18 -9.90 -16.24
C VAL A 185 -6.80 -11.33 -15.89
N ASP A 186 -7.72 -12.28 -16.05
CA ASP A 186 -7.39 -13.69 -15.92
C ASP A 186 -6.38 -14.11 -17.01
N GLU A 187 -5.31 -14.82 -16.63
CA GLU A 187 -4.29 -15.28 -17.58
C GLU A 187 -4.90 -16.13 -18.71
N ALA A 188 -5.96 -16.88 -18.41
CA ALA A 188 -6.69 -17.67 -19.39
C ALA A 188 -7.41 -16.82 -20.47
N ALA A 189 -7.66 -15.54 -20.22
CA ALA A 189 -8.39 -14.67 -21.13
C ALA A 189 -7.50 -14.01 -22.19
N VAL A 190 -6.18 -13.92 -21.99
CA VAL A 190 -5.26 -13.27 -22.93
C VAL A 190 -4.66 -14.25 -23.95
N SER A 191 -4.28 -13.73 -25.12
CA SER A 191 -3.67 -14.46 -26.24
C SER A 191 -2.34 -15.14 -25.86
N PRO A 192 -1.97 -16.27 -26.51
CA PRO A 192 -0.69 -16.95 -26.27
C PRO A 192 0.53 -16.01 -26.39
N GLU A 193 0.49 -15.09 -27.37
CA GLU A 193 1.56 -14.11 -27.62
C GLU A 193 1.73 -13.16 -26.42
N THR A 194 0.63 -12.66 -25.87
CA THR A 194 0.63 -11.85 -24.64
C THR A 194 1.08 -12.66 -23.43
N ARG A 195 0.70 -13.94 -23.34
CA ARG A 195 1.14 -14.81 -22.24
C ARG A 195 2.65 -14.93 -22.18
N GLU A 196 3.27 -15.20 -23.33
CA GLU A 196 4.71 -15.38 -23.45
C GLU A 196 5.49 -14.09 -23.20
N ALA A 197 4.95 -12.95 -23.63
CA ALA A 197 5.59 -11.67 -23.44
C ALA A 197 5.57 -11.22 -21.97
N LEU A 198 4.44 -11.41 -21.27
CA LEU A 198 4.15 -10.73 -20.00
C LEU A 198 4.17 -11.63 -18.76
N LEU A 199 3.64 -12.85 -18.81
CA LEU A 199 3.10 -13.51 -17.60
C LEU A 199 4.13 -14.15 -16.67
N ASP A 200 5.40 -14.18 -17.06
CA ASP A 200 6.50 -14.61 -16.19
C ASP A 200 7.48 -13.46 -15.89
N HIS A 201 7.07 -12.22 -16.18
CA HIS A 201 7.88 -11.02 -16.03
C HIS A 201 7.13 -9.89 -15.31
N PHE A 202 7.90 -9.02 -14.65
CA PHE A 202 7.44 -7.68 -14.28
C PHE A 202 7.74 -6.75 -15.46
N ALA A 203 6.71 -6.49 -16.27
CA ALA A 203 6.86 -5.86 -17.57
C ALA A 203 6.48 -4.38 -17.55
N PHE A 204 7.04 -3.64 -18.50
CA PHE A 204 6.82 -2.20 -18.66
C PHE A 204 6.55 -1.84 -20.11
N ALA A 205 5.81 -0.75 -20.33
CA ALA A 205 5.84 0.00 -21.57
C ALA A 205 5.95 1.49 -21.24
N LEU A 206 6.65 2.23 -22.09
CA LEU A 206 6.98 3.64 -21.87
C LEU A 206 6.43 4.55 -22.98
N PRO A 207 5.10 4.69 -23.16
CA PRO A 207 4.53 5.73 -24.03
C PRO A 207 4.98 7.13 -23.64
N ASP A 208 5.01 8.07 -24.58
CA ASP A 208 5.40 9.46 -24.30
C ASP A 208 4.60 10.06 -23.13
N GLY A 209 5.31 10.50 -22.07
CA GLY A 209 4.72 11.09 -20.87
C GLY A 209 3.91 10.14 -19.96
N GLU A 210 3.86 8.83 -20.21
CA GLU A 210 3.02 7.88 -19.44
C GLU A 210 3.74 6.56 -19.17
N GLN A 211 3.66 5.97 -17.98
CA GLN A 211 4.26 4.66 -17.71
C GLN A 211 3.21 3.58 -17.51
N MET A 212 3.35 2.50 -18.25
CA MET A 212 2.61 1.27 -18.05
C MET A 212 3.53 0.24 -17.41
N LEU A 213 3.01 -0.47 -16.41
CA LEU A 213 3.64 -1.67 -15.88
C LEU A 213 2.60 -2.74 -15.60
N GLY A 214 3.04 -3.99 -15.54
CA GLY A 214 2.18 -5.09 -15.16
C GLY A 214 2.96 -6.31 -14.74
N TYR A 215 2.25 -7.23 -14.09
CA TYR A 215 2.83 -8.44 -13.55
C TYR A 215 1.79 -9.48 -13.13
N PRO A 216 2.15 -10.77 -13.13
CA PRO A 216 1.27 -11.81 -12.63
C PRO A 216 1.09 -11.70 -11.11
N VAL A 217 -0.11 -12.05 -10.66
CA VAL A 217 -0.49 -12.17 -9.25
C VAL A 217 -1.39 -13.41 -9.09
N ALA A 218 -1.66 -13.78 -7.85
CA ALA A 218 -2.62 -14.83 -7.54
C ALA A 218 -3.96 -14.60 -8.26
N GLY A 219 -4.51 -15.66 -8.85
CA GLY A 219 -5.81 -15.63 -9.51
C GLY A 219 -6.98 -15.72 -8.53
N ALA A 220 -8.14 -16.10 -9.05
CA ALA A 220 -9.28 -16.48 -8.21
C ALA A 220 -8.87 -17.59 -7.22
N ASP A 221 -9.45 -17.56 -6.02
CA ASP A 221 -9.17 -18.53 -4.94
C ASP A 221 -7.67 -18.65 -4.60
N ASN A 222 -6.92 -17.56 -4.76
CA ASN A 222 -5.47 -17.50 -4.53
C ASN A 222 -4.66 -18.46 -5.43
N ALA A 223 -5.15 -18.83 -6.61
CA ALA A 223 -4.45 -19.75 -7.48
C ALA A 223 -3.12 -19.17 -8.03
N MET A 224 -2.01 -19.88 -7.79
CA MET A 224 -0.67 -19.50 -8.25
C MET A 224 -0.22 -20.23 -9.52
N ALA A 225 -0.91 -21.31 -9.90
CA ALA A 225 -0.54 -22.13 -11.04
C ALA A 225 -0.79 -21.41 -12.39
N ARG A 226 0.15 -21.54 -13.32
CA ARG A 226 0.05 -20.99 -14.69
C ARG A 226 -1.28 -21.40 -15.34
N GLY A 227 -1.93 -20.44 -15.99
CA GLY A 227 -3.27 -20.61 -16.58
C GLY A 227 -4.42 -20.28 -15.62
N ARG A 228 -4.16 -20.23 -14.30
CA ARG A 228 -5.14 -19.85 -13.27
C ARG A 228 -4.80 -18.56 -12.54
N ARG A 229 -3.66 -17.93 -12.87
CA ARG A 229 -3.23 -16.64 -12.31
C ARG A 229 -4.05 -15.50 -12.90
N ARG A 230 -3.86 -14.30 -12.33
CA ARG A 230 -4.28 -13.03 -12.94
C ARG A 230 -3.07 -12.19 -13.29
N TYR A 231 -3.23 -11.27 -14.22
CA TYR A 231 -2.24 -10.26 -14.56
C TYR A 231 -2.74 -8.89 -14.11
N ASN A 232 -2.00 -8.29 -13.18
CA ASN A 232 -2.22 -6.93 -12.70
C ASN A 232 -1.55 -5.94 -13.66
N PHE A 233 -2.24 -4.85 -13.98
CA PHE A 233 -1.62 -3.70 -14.64
C PHE A 233 -1.79 -2.42 -13.83
N VAL A 234 -0.85 -1.50 -14.05
CA VAL A 234 -0.88 -0.12 -13.55
C VAL A 234 -0.39 0.80 -14.66
N TRP A 235 -1.24 1.74 -15.07
CA TRP A 235 -0.94 2.72 -16.11
C TRP A 235 -1.04 4.13 -15.55
N TYR A 236 0.13 4.75 -15.34
CA TYR A 236 0.25 6.11 -14.86
C TYR A 236 0.07 7.11 -15.98
N ARG A 237 -0.82 8.09 -15.77
CA ARG A 237 -1.13 9.11 -16.77
C ARG A 237 -1.22 10.49 -16.12
N PRO A 238 -0.61 11.54 -16.71
CA PRO A 238 -0.73 12.90 -16.20
C PRO A 238 -2.18 13.35 -16.19
N ALA A 239 -2.59 14.05 -15.14
CA ALA A 239 -3.94 14.56 -15.01
C ALA A 239 -3.91 15.83 -14.16
N ALA A 240 -4.04 16.99 -14.82
CA ALA A 240 -4.11 18.28 -14.14
C ALA A 240 -5.29 18.32 -13.16
N ALA A 241 -5.06 18.88 -11.97
CA ALA A 241 -5.97 18.76 -10.83
C ALA A 241 -7.32 19.48 -11.03
N ASP A 242 -7.28 20.64 -11.68
CA ASP A 242 -8.40 21.57 -11.88
C ASP A 242 -9.33 21.17 -13.03
N THR A 243 -8.83 20.36 -13.96
CA THR A 243 -9.51 20.01 -15.21
C THR A 243 -9.68 18.50 -15.32
N VAL A 244 -8.60 17.81 -15.67
CA VAL A 244 -8.60 16.38 -16.03
C VAL A 244 -8.95 15.49 -14.84
N LEU A 245 -8.36 15.74 -13.66
CA LEU A 245 -8.60 14.90 -12.48
C LEU A 245 -10.07 14.93 -12.05
N ARG A 246 -10.65 16.14 -11.96
CA ARG A 246 -12.03 16.32 -11.53
C ARG A 246 -12.98 15.59 -12.46
N ASP A 247 -12.77 15.70 -13.76
CA ASP A 247 -13.56 14.97 -14.75
C ASP A 247 -13.43 13.45 -14.58
N LEU A 248 -12.20 12.94 -14.50
CA LEU A 248 -11.92 11.51 -14.33
C LEU A 248 -12.46 10.91 -13.03
N LEU A 249 -12.52 11.68 -11.95
CA LEU A 249 -12.97 11.24 -10.63
C LEU A 249 -14.42 11.63 -10.30
N THR A 250 -15.17 12.14 -11.27
CA THR A 250 -16.62 12.32 -11.15
C THR A 250 -17.32 11.05 -11.65
N ASP A 251 -18.17 10.45 -10.83
CA ASP A 251 -18.88 9.23 -11.21
C ASP A 251 -20.10 9.51 -12.13
N ARG A 252 -20.80 8.44 -12.53
CA ARG A 252 -21.98 8.53 -13.40
C ARG A 252 -23.15 9.30 -12.81
N ASP A 253 -23.15 9.52 -11.49
CA ASP A 253 -24.19 10.25 -10.77
C ASP A 253 -23.77 11.70 -10.48
N GLY A 254 -22.60 12.12 -10.99
CA GLY A 254 -22.07 13.47 -10.81
C GLY A 254 -21.32 13.68 -9.49
N VAL A 255 -21.04 12.62 -8.74
CA VAL A 255 -20.33 12.73 -7.45
C VAL A 255 -18.82 12.69 -7.68
N ALA A 256 -18.11 13.72 -7.21
CA ALA A 256 -16.66 13.78 -7.25
C ALA A 256 -16.04 12.99 -6.09
N HIS A 257 -15.07 12.13 -6.41
CA HIS A 257 -14.38 11.28 -5.43
C HIS A 257 -12.94 11.77 -5.20
N PRO A 258 -12.43 11.79 -3.96
CA PRO A 258 -11.12 12.38 -3.65
C PRO A 258 -9.93 11.50 -4.07
N LEU A 259 -10.11 10.18 -4.10
CA LEU A 259 -9.03 9.22 -4.36
C LEU A 259 -9.36 8.24 -5.49
N SER A 260 -10.55 7.64 -5.45
CA SER A 260 -10.95 6.62 -6.42
C SER A 260 -12.47 6.51 -6.50
N ILE A 261 -12.99 6.23 -7.68
CA ILE A 261 -14.41 5.96 -7.90
C ILE A 261 -14.76 4.55 -7.42
N PRO A 262 -15.92 4.32 -6.76
CA PRO A 262 -16.40 2.98 -6.40
C PRO A 262 -16.59 2.05 -7.62
N PRO A 263 -16.50 0.71 -7.43
CA PRO A 263 -16.71 -0.25 -8.50
C PRO A 263 -18.04 -0.04 -9.23
N GLY A 264 -18.02 -0.18 -10.56
CA GLY A 264 -19.22 -0.04 -11.38
C GLY A 264 -19.80 1.36 -11.46
N ARG A 265 -19.16 2.39 -10.88
CA ARG A 265 -19.64 3.79 -10.92
C ARG A 265 -18.91 4.67 -11.94
N ILE A 266 -17.74 4.23 -12.45
CA ILE A 266 -17.01 4.95 -13.50
C ILE A 266 -17.91 5.12 -14.73
N ARG A 267 -17.85 6.30 -15.35
CA ARG A 267 -18.67 6.62 -16.51
C ARG A 267 -18.22 5.78 -17.73
N PRO A 268 -19.15 5.16 -18.48
CA PRO A 268 -18.80 4.28 -19.58
C PRO A 268 -17.90 4.92 -20.65
N GLU A 269 -18.09 6.20 -20.96
CA GLU A 269 -17.30 6.94 -21.92
C GLU A 269 -15.84 7.13 -21.48
N ILE A 270 -15.58 7.25 -20.19
CA ILE A 270 -14.22 7.34 -19.63
C ILE A 270 -13.51 5.98 -19.76
N VAL A 271 -14.22 4.87 -19.51
CA VAL A 271 -13.68 3.52 -19.73
C VAL A 271 -13.42 3.26 -21.22
N ALA A 272 -14.33 3.69 -22.10
CA ALA A 272 -14.16 3.58 -23.54
C ALA A 272 -12.96 4.39 -24.05
N ALA A 273 -12.78 5.61 -23.54
CA ALA A 273 -11.62 6.46 -23.84
C ALA A 273 -10.31 5.81 -23.38
N MET A 274 -10.27 5.26 -22.16
CA MET A 274 -9.11 4.51 -21.65
C MET A 274 -8.74 3.35 -22.59
N ARG A 275 -9.72 2.54 -23.02
CA ARG A 275 -9.48 1.41 -23.94
C ARG A 275 -9.02 1.87 -25.32
N SER A 276 -9.59 2.97 -25.83
CA SER A 276 -9.16 3.58 -27.10
C SER A 276 -7.71 4.06 -27.03
N ASP A 277 -7.35 4.77 -25.95
CA ASP A 277 -5.99 5.22 -25.72
C ASP A 277 -5.01 4.06 -25.58
N ALA A 278 -5.41 2.97 -24.91
CA ALA A 278 -4.59 1.78 -24.77
C ALA A 278 -4.16 1.20 -26.13
N ARG A 279 -5.09 1.06 -27.08
CA ARG A 279 -4.76 0.61 -28.46
C ARG A 279 -3.82 1.55 -29.20
N ARG A 280 -3.96 2.86 -28.95
CA ARG A 280 -3.19 3.88 -29.65
C ARG A 280 -1.78 4.00 -29.10
N LEU A 281 -1.61 3.91 -27.79
CA LEU A 281 -0.40 4.30 -27.07
C LEU A 281 0.45 3.12 -26.60
N LEU A 282 -0.17 1.99 -26.23
CA LEU A 282 0.52 0.86 -25.61
C LEU A 282 0.98 -0.17 -26.64
N ALA A 283 1.92 -1.03 -26.23
CA ALA A 283 2.22 -2.26 -26.94
C ALA A 283 0.94 -3.13 -27.07
N PRO A 284 0.75 -3.91 -28.16
CA PRO A 284 -0.44 -4.73 -28.37
C PRO A 284 -0.78 -5.64 -27.18
N GLN A 285 0.23 -6.18 -26.50
CA GLN A 285 0.07 -7.05 -25.34
C GLN A 285 -0.52 -6.32 -24.14
N PHE A 286 -0.09 -5.08 -23.90
CA PHE A 286 -0.64 -4.26 -22.82
C PHE A 286 -2.01 -3.68 -23.19
N ALA A 287 -2.22 -3.30 -24.45
CA ALA A 287 -3.54 -2.90 -24.94
C ALA A 287 -4.57 -4.00 -24.71
N GLU A 288 -4.24 -5.25 -25.07
CA GLU A 288 -5.10 -6.42 -24.84
C GLU A 288 -5.47 -6.58 -23.36
N VAL A 289 -4.50 -6.47 -22.44
CA VAL A 289 -4.75 -6.53 -21.00
C VAL A 289 -5.69 -5.42 -20.54
N VAL A 290 -5.49 -4.18 -20.99
CA VAL A 290 -6.38 -3.07 -20.59
C VAL A 290 -7.80 -3.25 -21.15
N GLU A 291 -7.92 -3.78 -22.36
CA GLU A 291 -9.22 -4.04 -23.00
C GLU A 291 -9.99 -5.18 -22.33
N LYS A 292 -9.30 -6.24 -21.94
CA LYS A 292 -9.89 -7.44 -21.31
C LYS A 292 -10.12 -7.27 -19.81
N ALA A 293 -9.66 -6.18 -19.20
CA ALA A 293 -9.97 -5.85 -17.83
C ALA A 293 -11.47 -5.58 -17.68
N GLU A 294 -12.15 -6.43 -16.90
CA GLU A 294 -13.59 -6.33 -16.67
C GLU A 294 -13.93 -5.14 -15.77
N GLN A 295 -13.13 -4.93 -14.72
CA GLN A 295 -13.35 -3.89 -13.72
C GLN A 295 -12.08 -3.04 -13.49
N PRO A 296 -11.66 -2.26 -14.50
CA PRO A 296 -10.59 -1.30 -14.29
C PRO A 296 -11.03 -0.22 -13.29
N PHE A 297 -10.08 0.35 -12.57
CA PHE A 297 -10.35 1.46 -11.67
C PHE A 297 -9.28 2.54 -11.73
N ILE A 298 -9.68 3.78 -11.42
CA ILE A 298 -8.81 4.95 -11.37
C ILE A 298 -8.40 5.21 -9.93
N GLN A 299 -7.13 5.54 -9.71
CA GLN A 299 -6.62 6.02 -8.44
C GLN A 299 -5.87 7.33 -8.65
N ALA A 300 -6.28 8.41 -7.97
CA ALA A 300 -5.45 9.60 -7.81
C ALA A 300 -4.18 9.23 -7.05
N ILE A 301 -3.02 9.63 -7.56
CA ILE A 301 -1.80 9.46 -6.80
C ILE A 301 -1.67 10.64 -5.85
N GLN A 302 -1.53 10.32 -4.58
CA GLN A 302 -1.29 11.26 -3.52
C GLN A 302 -0.02 10.85 -2.77
N ASP A 303 0.68 11.82 -2.21
CA ASP A 303 1.72 11.56 -1.22
C ASP A 303 1.42 12.29 0.09
N LEU A 304 1.98 11.75 1.18
CA LEU A 304 1.83 12.26 2.52
C LEU A 304 3.10 11.97 3.31
N GLU A 305 3.55 12.99 4.03
CA GLU A 305 4.67 12.92 4.96
C GLU A 305 4.24 13.57 6.27
N THR A 306 4.36 12.84 7.38
CA THR A 306 4.01 13.35 8.71
C THR A 306 5.28 13.85 9.42
N PRO A 307 5.22 14.98 10.15
CA PRO A 307 6.36 15.45 10.94
C PRO A 307 6.59 14.63 12.21
N ARG A 308 5.61 13.81 12.62
CA ARG A 308 5.63 13.02 13.86
C ARG A 308 4.78 11.75 13.71
N MET A 309 5.24 10.67 14.31
CA MET A 309 4.53 9.38 14.38
C MET A 309 4.06 9.07 15.80
N ARG A 310 4.64 9.70 16.82
CA ARG A 310 4.17 9.72 18.19
C ARG A 310 3.30 10.95 18.40
N LEU A 311 1.98 10.75 18.38
CA LEU A 311 1.00 11.83 18.47
C LEU A 311 0.69 12.22 19.92
N GLY A 312 0.81 11.27 20.84
CA GLY A 312 0.55 11.46 22.26
C GLY A 312 1.53 10.69 23.15
N ARG A 313 1.18 10.57 24.43
CA ARG A 313 1.95 9.73 25.38
C ARG A 313 1.76 8.24 25.09
N ARG A 314 0.62 7.88 24.50
CA ARG A 314 0.17 6.50 24.25
C ARG A 314 -0.45 6.34 22.87
N VAL A 315 -0.28 7.32 21.99
CA VAL A 315 -0.85 7.31 20.64
C VAL A 315 0.28 7.38 19.62
N VAL A 316 0.33 6.39 18.74
CA VAL A 316 1.22 6.38 17.57
C VAL A 316 0.44 6.14 16.28
N ILE A 317 0.99 6.56 15.15
CA ILE A 317 0.47 6.24 13.81
C ILE A 317 1.53 5.53 12.97
N LEU A 318 1.10 4.65 12.07
CA LEU A 318 1.98 3.89 11.18
C LEU A 318 1.33 3.55 9.83
N GLY A 319 2.10 2.98 8.90
CA GLY A 319 1.62 2.68 7.56
C GLY A 319 1.22 3.96 6.82
N ASP A 320 0.12 3.90 6.07
CA ASP A 320 -0.39 5.04 5.29
C ASP A 320 -1.03 6.14 6.16
N ALA A 321 -1.29 5.86 7.45
CA ALA A 321 -1.69 6.91 8.38
C ALA A 321 -0.53 7.89 8.66
N ALA A 322 0.72 7.45 8.55
CA ALA A 322 1.91 8.25 8.77
C ALA A 322 2.56 8.74 7.46
N PHE A 323 2.85 7.82 6.54
CA PHE A 323 3.56 8.12 5.29
C PHE A 323 2.90 7.40 4.13
N VAL A 324 2.53 8.16 3.09
CA VAL A 324 2.02 7.63 1.83
C VAL A 324 3.02 7.93 0.73
N ALA A 325 3.70 6.89 0.27
CA ALA A 325 4.66 6.98 -0.82
C ALA A 325 3.97 6.78 -2.18
N ARG A 326 4.45 7.50 -3.19
CA ARG A 326 4.03 7.26 -4.58
C ARG A 326 4.33 5.80 -4.95
N PRO A 327 3.44 5.08 -5.64
CA PRO A 327 3.55 3.61 -5.75
C PRO A 327 4.77 3.11 -6.55
N HIS A 328 5.47 3.99 -7.27
CA HIS A 328 6.69 3.67 -8.04
C HIS A 328 7.78 3.01 -7.20
N VAL A 329 7.88 3.36 -5.91
CA VAL A 329 8.86 2.74 -5.01
C VAL A 329 8.47 1.31 -4.62
N GLY A 330 7.19 0.93 -4.77
CA GLY A 330 6.70 -0.42 -4.46
C GLY A 330 6.79 -0.82 -2.99
N MET A 331 6.91 0.13 -2.07
CA MET A 331 7.20 -0.15 -0.64
C MET A 331 6.00 -0.01 0.30
N GLY A 332 4.81 0.42 -0.15
CA GLY A 332 3.71 0.78 0.76
C GLY A 332 3.42 -0.28 1.83
N VAL A 333 3.24 -1.54 1.42
CA VAL A 333 2.97 -2.65 2.35
C VAL A 333 4.18 -3.08 3.15
N THR A 334 5.36 -3.16 2.51
CA THR A 334 6.60 -3.53 3.22
C THR A 334 6.93 -2.49 4.30
N LYS A 335 6.85 -1.20 3.97
CA LYS A 335 7.00 -0.09 4.92
C LYS A 335 6.02 -0.20 6.08
N ALA A 336 4.74 -0.48 5.81
CA ALA A 336 3.73 -0.64 6.86
C ALA A 336 4.06 -1.83 7.80
N ALA A 337 4.52 -2.94 7.25
CA ALA A 337 5.00 -4.08 8.03
C ALA A 337 6.23 -3.71 8.88
N SER A 338 7.21 -3.02 8.29
CA SER A 338 8.42 -2.55 8.97
C SER A 338 8.12 -1.52 10.06
N ASP A 339 7.13 -0.65 9.85
CA ASP A 339 6.66 0.27 10.90
C ASP A 339 6.15 -0.54 12.10
N ALA A 340 5.31 -1.54 11.88
CA ALA A 340 4.78 -2.40 12.94
C ALA A 340 5.89 -3.18 13.67
N GLN A 341 6.83 -3.79 12.94
CA GLN A 341 7.98 -4.49 13.54
C GLN A 341 8.84 -3.56 14.37
N SER A 342 9.18 -2.37 13.86
CA SER A 342 9.99 -1.39 14.57
C SER A 342 9.33 -0.88 15.86
N LEU A 343 7.99 -0.80 15.89
CA LEU A 343 7.26 -0.46 17.11
C LEU A 343 7.41 -1.56 18.16
N VAL A 344 7.24 -2.82 17.75
CA VAL A 344 7.41 -3.99 18.64
C VAL A 344 8.83 -4.08 19.17
N ASP A 345 9.84 -3.91 18.31
CA ASP A 345 11.24 -3.95 18.70
C ASP A 345 11.58 -2.85 19.70
N ALA A 346 11.07 -1.63 19.48
CA ALA A 346 11.28 -0.52 20.41
C ALA A 346 10.60 -0.76 21.77
N LEU A 347 9.39 -1.33 21.79
CA LEU A 347 8.71 -1.71 23.03
C LEU A 347 9.47 -2.81 23.79
N ALA A 348 10.03 -3.78 23.07
CA ALA A 348 10.84 -4.86 23.66
C ALA A 348 12.19 -4.36 24.21
N ALA A 349 12.81 -3.39 23.54
CA ALA A 349 14.07 -2.78 23.98
C ALA A 349 13.89 -1.90 25.23
N HIS A 350 12.68 -1.41 25.48
CA HIS A 350 12.35 -0.50 26.58
C HIS A 350 11.11 -0.99 27.37
N PRO A 351 11.16 -2.18 28.01
CA PRO A 351 9.98 -2.83 28.58
C PRO A 351 9.29 -2.03 29.69
N ASP A 352 10.06 -1.21 30.43
CA ASP A 352 9.57 -0.38 31.54
C ASP A 352 9.50 1.11 31.20
N ASP A 353 9.89 1.52 29.99
CA ASP A 353 9.94 2.92 29.56
C ASP A 353 9.27 3.12 28.19
N ARG A 354 7.94 3.21 28.22
CA ARG A 354 7.14 3.48 27.01
C ARG A 354 7.53 4.81 26.35
N ASP A 355 7.86 5.84 27.14
CA ASP A 355 8.15 7.15 26.58
C ASP A 355 9.46 7.12 25.77
N ALA A 356 10.47 6.36 26.23
CA ALA A 356 11.68 6.07 25.46
C ALA A 356 11.40 5.14 24.25
N ALA A 357 10.60 4.09 24.43
CA ALA A 357 10.21 3.17 23.35
C ALA A 357 9.60 3.92 22.15
N LEU A 358 8.59 4.75 22.42
CA LEU A 358 7.87 5.46 21.37
C LEU A 358 8.74 6.56 20.72
N ALA A 359 9.67 7.16 21.47
CA ALA A 359 10.65 8.10 20.91
C ALA A 359 11.65 7.40 19.97
N ALA A 360 12.16 6.24 20.36
CA ALA A 360 13.07 5.44 19.53
C ALA A 360 12.40 4.97 18.23
N PHE A 361 11.15 4.48 18.35
CA PHE A 361 10.31 4.13 17.20
C PHE A 361 10.14 5.32 16.24
N GLU A 362 9.68 6.47 16.75
CA GLU A 362 9.46 7.66 15.92
C GLU A 362 10.75 8.12 15.23
N ALA A 363 11.86 8.24 15.97
CA ALA A 363 13.12 8.70 15.41
C ALA A 363 13.62 7.80 14.27
N SER A 364 13.47 6.48 14.41
CA SER A 364 13.82 5.50 13.38
C SER A 364 12.91 5.61 12.16
N ARG A 365 11.58 5.61 12.39
CA ARG A 365 10.60 5.51 11.31
C ARG A 365 10.34 6.82 10.58
N LEU A 366 10.55 7.98 11.20
CA LEU A 366 10.55 9.27 10.49
C LEU A 366 11.68 9.33 9.45
N ARG A 367 12.91 8.93 9.82
CA ARG A 367 14.05 8.91 8.87
C ARG A 367 13.78 7.98 7.70
N TYR A 368 13.32 6.76 8.00
CA TYR A 368 13.00 5.78 6.97
C TYR A 368 11.83 6.26 6.07
N GLY A 369 10.76 6.77 6.66
CA GLY A 369 9.61 7.32 5.94
C GLY A 369 10.02 8.43 4.97
N ALA A 370 10.80 9.41 5.44
CA ALA A 370 11.32 10.49 4.61
C ALA A 370 12.20 9.98 3.46
N ALA A 371 13.06 8.98 3.70
CA ALA A 371 13.86 8.35 2.66
C ALA A 371 13.00 7.67 1.58
N VAL A 372 11.96 6.94 1.98
CA VAL A 372 11.00 6.29 1.07
C VAL A 372 10.23 7.34 0.26
N ILE A 373 9.76 8.42 0.89
CA ILE A 373 9.04 9.51 0.20
C ILE A 373 9.95 10.20 -0.81
N ARG A 374 11.18 10.55 -0.43
CA ARG A 374 12.16 11.16 -1.34
C ARG A 374 12.38 10.27 -2.56
N ARG A 375 12.62 8.98 -2.36
CA ARG A 375 12.82 8.02 -3.47
C ARG A 375 11.57 7.88 -4.34
N ALA A 376 10.38 7.81 -3.73
CA ALA A 376 9.12 7.77 -4.45
C ALA A 376 8.87 9.04 -5.30
N ARG A 377 9.25 10.21 -4.79
CA ARG A 377 9.18 11.49 -5.51
C ARG A 377 10.15 11.52 -6.69
N GLU A 378 11.39 11.09 -6.51
CA GLU A 378 12.38 10.96 -7.60
C GLU A 378 11.86 10.07 -8.73
N LEU A 379 11.40 8.86 -8.40
CA LEU A 379 10.88 7.91 -9.39
C LEU A 379 9.63 8.42 -10.10
N GLY A 380 8.76 9.15 -9.39
CA GLY A 380 7.54 9.73 -9.95
C GLY A 380 7.69 11.11 -10.57
N ALA A 381 8.89 11.71 -10.52
CA ALA A 381 9.10 13.10 -10.93
C ALA A 381 8.78 13.31 -12.41
N TYR A 382 9.10 12.34 -13.25
CA TYR A 382 8.88 12.47 -14.69
C TYR A 382 7.39 12.52 -15.07
N MET A 383 6.51 11.81 -14.36
CA MET A 383 5.06 11.89 -14.55
C MET A 383 4.54 13.28 -14.18
N GLN A 384 5.06 13.85 -13.10
CA GLN A 384 4.68 15.18 -12.64
C GLN A 384 5.19 16.26 -13.60
N ALA A 385 6.40 16.12 -14.15
CA ALA A 385 6.97 17.08 -15.08
C ALA A 385 6.16 17.24 -16.38
N GLN A 386 5.33 16.27 -16.76
CA GLN A 386 4.48 16.39 -17.95
C GLN A 386 3.43 17.50 -17.83
N ILE A 387 3.03 17.87 -16.61
CA ILE A 387 2.10 18.99 -16.38
C ILE A 387 2.81 20.30 -16.02
N LEU A 388 4.15 20.30 -16.02
CA LEU A 388 4.98 21.46 -15.74
C LEU A 388 5.50 22.10 -17.06
N THR A 389 6.50 22.98 -16.97
CA THR A 389 7.02 23.71 -18.13
C THR A 389 7.68 22.77 -19.17
N PRO A 390 7.77 23.18 -20.45
CA PRO A 390 8.44 22.38 -21.49
C PRO A 390 9.90 22.01 -21.15
N GLU A 391 10.61 22.88 -20.42
CA GLU A 391 11.99 22.65 -19.99
C GLU A 391 12.08 21.57 -18.91
N GLU A 392 11.21 21.63 -17.90
CA GLU A 392 11.11 20.62 -16.83
C GLU A 392 10.72 19.25 -17.41
N ARG A 393 9.81 19.23 -18.39
CA ARG A 393 9.41 18.03 -19.13
C ARG A 393 10.60 17.41 -19.88
N ALA A 394 11.35 18.22 -20.62
CA ALA A 394 12.50 17.76 -21.38
C ALA A 394 13.63 17.22 -20.47
N MET A 395 13.81 17.81 -19.29
CA MET A 395 14.79 17.33 -18.31
C MET A 395 14.37 15.98 -17.70
N ALA A 396 13.08 15.82 -17.39
CA ALA A 396 12.53 14.57 -16.87
C ALA A 396 12.62 13.39 -17.85
N GLU A 397 12.34 13.61 -19.14
CA GLU A 397 12.39 12.54 -20.16
C GLU A 397 13.80 12.00 -20.39
N ARG A 398 14.87 12.78 -20.14
CA ARG A 398 16.26 12.34 -20.34
C ARG A 398 16.67 11.16 -19.45
N HIS A 399 15.99 10.97 -18.33
CA HIS A 399 16.26 9.90 -17.36
C HIS A 399 15.37 8.67 -17.57
N ARG A 400 14.43 8.72 -18.51
CA ARG A 400 13.44 7.67 -18.74
C ARG A 400 13.95 6.66 -19.77
N ARG A 401 14.83 5.76 -19.31
CA ARG A 401 15.40 4.69 -20.13
C ARG A 401 14.88 3.33 -19.71
N PRO A 402 14.68 2.37 -20.65
CA PRO A 402 14.27 1.01 -20.33
C PRO A 402 15.09 0.38 -19.19
N GLU A 403 16.41 0.57 -19.21
CA GLU A 403 17.33 0.03 -18.22
C GLU A 403 17.07 0.62 -16.82
N ALA A 404 16.90 1.95 -16.74
CA ALA A 404 16.65 2.65 -15.48
C ALA A 404 15.29 2.23 -14.88
N VAL A 405 14.22 2.19 -15.68
CA VAL A 405 12.89 1.82 -15.18
C VAL A 405 12.86 0.39 -14.64
N MET A 406 13.56 -0.53 -15.32
CA MET A 406 13.69 -1.92 -14.89
C MET A 406 14.59 -2.05 -13.66
N ALA A 407 15.64 -1.26 -13.52
CA ALA A 407 16.54 -1.35 -12.37
C ALA A 407 15.97 -0.67 -11.11
N GLU A 408 15.09 0.32 -11.26
CA GLU A 408 14.78 1.28 -10.18
C GLU A 408 13.32 1.26 -9.70
N THR A 409 12.35 0.89 -10.54
CA THR A 409 10.93 0.85 -10.12
C THR A 409 10.69 -0.33 -9.18
N ALA A 410 10.02 -0.12 -8.06
CA ALA A 410 9.65 -1.19 -7.13
C ALA A 410 10.82 -2.11 -6.71
N VAL A 411 11.97 -1.50 -6.44
CA VAL A 411 13.11 -2.13 -5.78
C VAL A 411 13.48 -1.33 -4.52
N ALA A 412 14.04 -1.99 -3.51
CA ALA A 412 14.47 -1.33 -2.28
C ALA A 412 15.75 -0.51 -2.45
N THR A 413 16.53 -0.73 -3.52
CA THR A 413 17.79 -0.05 -3.78
C THR A 413 17.61 1.47 -3.88
N GLY A 414 18.44 2.23 -3.16
CA GLY A 414 18.40 3.69 -3.12
C GLY A 414 17.58 4.27 -1.96
N ILE A 415 16.90 3.43 -1.17
CA ILE A 415 16.32 3.84 0.13
C ILE A 415 17.44 3.82 1.17
N ALA A 416 18.26 4.87 1.20
CA ALA A 416 19.25 5.08 2.26
C ALA A 416 18.57 5.78 3.44
N ALA A 417 18.45 5.08 4.57
CA ALA A 417 17.89 5.57 5.83
C ALA A 417 18.97 6.09 6.78
#